data_AF-A0A401P0Q6-F1
#
_entry.id   AF-A0A401P0Q6-F1
#
_cell.length_a   1.000
_cell.length_b   1.000
_cell.length_c   1.000
_cell.angle_alpha   90.00
_cell.angle_beta   90.00
_cell.angle_gamma   90.00
#
_symmetry.space_group_name_H-M   'P 1'
#
loop_
_entity.id
_entity.type
_entity.pdbx_description
1 polymer ?
#
loop_
_entity_poly.entity_id
_entity_poly.type
_entity_poly.pdbx_seq_one_letter_code
_entity_poly.pdbx_strand_id
1 'polypeptide(L)'
;MNLYGSLQLLNQVFGCHLATLCRREGATVPRFVKLCIEAVEKRGLDADGIYRVSGNLATIQKLRFVVDHEEKLNLDDSQWEDVHVVTGALKMFFRELPEPLFPYSFFDQFVDAIKNQNYTQRVQCVKRLVNKLPKPNHDTLRVLVKHLLKIIAKALVNLMSSQSLGIVFGPTLMWPEKETSNLAVFMIYQNQIIDLILSEHIEIFDHEEQ
;
A
#
# COMPACT_ATOMS: atom_id res chain seq x y z
N MET A 1 27.44 -20.06 9.62
CA MET A 1 26.07 -19.74 9.15
C MET A 1 25.40 -21.06 8.77
N ASN A 2 24.35 -21.48 9.49
CA ASN A 2 23.66 -22.76 9.24
C ASN A 2 22.74 -22.65 8.02
N LEU A 3 22.61 -23.74 7.24
CA LEU A 3 21.74 -23.85 6.05
C LEU A 3 20.29 -23.40 6.31
N TYR A 4 19.79 -23.58 7.54
CA TYR A 4 18.47 -23.12 7.97
C TYR A 4 18.31 -21.60 7.93
N GLY A 5 19.35 -20.85 8.33
CA GLY A 5 19.33 -19.38 8.28
C GLY A 5 19.36 -18.85 6.85
N SER A 6 20.01 -19.56 5.92
CA SER A 6 20.01 -19.20 4.49
C SER A 6 18.69 -19.55 3.78
N LEU A 7 17.98 -20.58 4.23
CA LEU A 7 16.63 -20.92 3.74
C LEU A 7 15.56 -19.94 4.25
N GLN A 8 15.70 -19.44 5.48
CA GLN A 8 14.79 -18.44 6.06
C GLN A 8 14.79 -17.11 5.30
N LEU A 9 15.97 -16.65 4.85
CA LEU A 9 16.07 -15.48 3.97
C LEU A 9 15.46 -15.70 2.58
N LEU A 10 15.40 -16.95 2.10
CA LEU A 10 14.91 -17.25 0.75
C LEU A 10 13.39 -17.11 0.63
N ASN A 11 12.65 -17.30 1.73
CA ASN A 11 11.19 -17.25 1.78
C ASN A 11 10.61 -15.97 2.40
N GLN A 12 11.47 -15.11 2.96
CA GLN A 12 11.06 -13.85 3.59
C GLN A 12 10.19 -13.00 2.64
N VAL A 13 9.01 -12.59 3.12
CA VAL A 13 8.06 -11.73 2.40
C VAL A 13 8.14 -10.30 2.93
N PHE A 14 8.07 -10.13 4.25
CA PHE A 14 8.23 -8.82 4.90
C PHE A 14 9.70 -8.41 4.94
N GLY A 15 10.03 -7.17 4.59
CA GLY A 15 11.43 -6.74 4.48
C GLY A 15 12.09 -7.08 3.13
N CYS A 16 11.39 -7.76 2.21
CA CYS A 16 11.92 -8.06 0.89
C CYS A 16 11.71 -6.88 -0.06
N HIS A 17 12.68 -6.58 -0.94
CA HIS A 17 12.45 -5.63 -2.03
C HIS A 17 11.29 -6.09 -2.92
N LEU A 18 10.36 -5.18 -3.22
CA LEU A 18 9.15 -5.48 -3.97
C LEU A 18 9.43 -6.19 -5.31
N ALA A 19 10.40 -5.69 -6.08
CA ALA A 19 10.77 -6.28 -7.36
C ALA A 19 11.34 -7.71 -7.23
N THR A 20 12.09 -7.98 -6.15
CA THR A 20 12.64 -9.31 -5.86
C THR A 20 11.53 -10.28 -5.47
N LEU A 21 10.63 -9.86 -4.58
CA LEU A 21 9.48 -10.65 -4.17
C LEU A 21 8.58 -11.01 -5.36
N CYS A 22 8.21 -10.01 -6.16
CA CYS A 22 7.40 -10.19 -7.37
C CYS A 22 8.06 -11.16 -8.37
N ARG A 23 9.37 -11.03 -8.60
CA ARG A 23 10.12 -11.97 -9.45
C ARG A 23 10.10 -13.38 -8.91
N ARG A 24 10.29 -13.57 -7.60
CA ARG A 24 10.24 -14.88 -6.93
C ARG A 24 8.87 -15.53 -7.08
N GLU A 25 7.81 -14.74 -7.02
CA GLU A 25 6.43 -15.20 -7.17
C GLU A 25 5.97 -15.32 -8.64
N GLY A 26 6.79 -14.94 -9.61
CA GLY A 26 6.42 -14.92 -11.03
C GLY A 26 5.27 -13.97 -11.35
N ALA A 27 5.12 -12.88 -10.59
CA ALA A 27 4.02 -11.92 -10.68
C ALA A 27 4.54 -10.48 -10.64
N THR A 28 3.65 -9.49 -10.82
CA THR A 28 3.96 -8.07 -10.62
C THR A 28 3.35 -7.49 -9.35
N VAL A 29 2.44 -8.22 -8.71
CA VAL A 29 1.80 -7.83 -7.44
C VAL A 29 2.01 -8.96 -6.42
N PRO A 30 2.54 -8.67 -5.22
CA PRO A 30 2.75 -9.68 -4.20
C PRO A 30 1.47 -10.44 -3.85
N ARG A 31 1.56 -11.75 -3.69
CA ARG A 31 0.44 -12.62 -3.30
C ARG A 31 -0.19 -12.16 -1.99
N PHE A 32 0.63 -11.81 -1.00
CA PHE A 32 0.16 -11.34 0.30
C PHE A 32 -0.73 -10.09 0.19
N VAL A 33 -0.36 -9.12 -0.66
CA VAL A 33 -1.16 -7.92 -0.91
C VAL A 33 -2.54 -8.28 -1.45
N LYS A 34 -2.60 -9.19 -2.44
CA LYS A 34 -3.88 -9.66 -3.03
C LYS A 34 -4.75 -10.39 -2.00
N LEU A 35 -4.16 -11.28 -1.19
CA LEU A 35 -4.88 -12.01 -0.15
C LEU A 35 -5.48 -11.07 0.90
N CYS A 36 -4.71 -10.09 1.38
CA CYS A 36 -5.22 -9.09 2.31
C CYS A 36 -6.38 -8.28 1.70
N ILE A 37 -6.23 -7.83 0.46
CA ILE A 37 -7.28 -7.09 -0.25
C ILE A 37 -8.55 -7.94 -0.38
N GLU A 38 -8.44 -9.18 -0.82
CA GLU A 38 -9.58 -10.10 -0.95
C GLU A 38 -10.29 -10.31 0.39
N ALA A 39 -9.54 -10.56 1.47
CA ALA A 39 -10.11 -10.70 2.81
C ALA A 39 -10.81 -9.42 3.29
N VAL A 40 -10.24 -8.24 3.06
CA VAL A 40 -10.87 -6.96 3.42
C VAL A 40 -12.11 -6.70 2.57
N GLU A 41 -12.11 -7.00 1.29
CA GLU A 41 -13.29 -6.85 0.44
C GLU A 41 -14.41 -7.81 0.83
N LYS A 42 -14.06 -9.02 1.24
CA LYS A 42 -15.02 -10.07 1.62
C LYS A 42 -15.80 -9.73 2.90
N ARG A 43 -15.14 -9.13 3.91
CA ARG A 43 -15.74 -8.95 5.26
C ARG A 43 -15.44 -7.63 5.95
N GLY A 44 -14.72 -6.72 5.30
CA GLY A 44 -14.18 -5.50 5.91
C GLY A 44 -14.74 -4.19 5.38
N LEU A 45 -15.44 -4.20 4.24
CA LEU A 45 -15.87 -2.95 3.56
C LEU A 45 -16.81 -2.09 4.40
N ASP A 46 -17.56 -2.69 5.32
CA ASP A 46 -18.53 -2.00 6.19
C ASP A 46 -17.98 -1.71 7.60
N ALA A 47 -16.72 -2.11 7.89
CA ALA A 47 -16.15 -1.92 9.23
C ALA A 47 -15.80 -0.45 9.49
N ASP A 48 -16.29 0.08 10.61
CA ASP A 48 -16.03 1.46 11.04
C ASP A 48 -14.54 1.78 11.06
N GLY A 49 -14.15 2.82 10.31
CA GLY A 49 -12.77 3.25 10.22
C GLY A 49 -11.81 2.18 9.68
N ILE A 50 -12.26 1.31 8.78
CA ILE A 50 -11.38 0.35 8.10
C ILE A 50 -10.10 1.04 7.58
N TYR A 51 -8.94 0.40 7.78
CA TYR A 51 -7.58 0.99 7.64
C TYR A 51 -7.17 2.07 8.64
N ARG A 52 -8.08 2.88 9.18
CA ARG A 52 -7.76 3.87 10.24
C ARG A 52 -7.60 3.22 11.61
N VAL A 53 -8.53 2.35 11.99
CA VAL A 53 -8.50 1.61 13.26
C VAL A 53 -7.39 0.56 13.22
N SER A 54 -6.65 0.44 14.32
CA SER A 54 -5.57 -0.53 14.47
C SER A 54 -6.07 -1.83 15.09
N GLY A 55 -5.75 -2.96 14.46
CA GLY A 55 -5.94 -4.27 15.07
C GLY A 55 -4.94 -4.55 16.18
N ASN A 56 -5.10 -5.69 16.85
CA ASN A 56 -4.17 -6.12 17.89
C ASN A 56 -2.75 -6.33 17.33
N LEU A 57 -1.77 -5.57 17.82
CA LEU A 57 -0.40 -5.60 17.34
C LEU A 57 0.27 -6.98 17.48
N ALA A 58 0.02 -7.71 18.57
CA ALA A 58 0.58 -9.03 18.77
C ALA A 58 0.03 -10.02 17.73
N THR A 59 -1.27 -9.93 17.41
CA THR A 59 -1.87 -10.74 16.33
C THR A 59 -1.34 -10.36 14.96
N ILE A 60 -1.11 -9.07 14.70
CA ILE A 60 -0.48 -8.59 13.45
C ILE A 60 0.93 -9.17 13.31
N GLN A 61 1.73 -9.14 14.39
CA GLN A 61 3.08 -9.72 14.39
C GLN A 61 3.05 -11.24 14.22
N LYS A 62 2.05 -11.92 14.79
CA LYS A 62 1.83 -13.35 14.53
C LYS A 62 1.52 -13.61 13.05
N LEU A 63 0.66 -12.80 12.42
CA LEU A 63 0.34 -12.92 11.00
C LEU A 63 1.59 -12.67 10.13
N ARG A 64 2.35 -11.63 10.44
CA ARG A 64 3.64 -11.34 9.80
C ARG A 64 4.58 -12.55 9.85
N PHE A 65 4.73 -13.16 11.03
CA PHE A 65 5.56 -14.34 11.22
C PHE A 65 5.08 -15.53 10.37
N VAL A 66 3.78 -15.82 10.39
CA VAL A 66 3.17 -16.90 9.58
C VAL A 66 3.44 -16.69 8.09
N VAL A 67 3.29 -15.47 7.58
CA VAL A 67 3.53 -15.14 6.17
C VAL A 67 4.98 -15.40 5.74
N ASP A 68 5.95 -15.15 6.63
CA ASP A 68 7.38 -15.36 6.33
C ASP A 68 7.81 -16.84 6.41
N HIS A 69 7.05 -17.70 7.11
CA HIS A 69 7.50 -19.05 7.47
C HIS A 69 6.61 -20.19 6.96
N GLU A 70 5.34 -19.94 6.68
CA GLU A 70 4.37 -20.97 6.28
C GLU A 70 4.05 -20.88 4.79
N GLU A 71 4.03 -22.03 4.09
CA GLU A 71 3.72 -22.08 2.66
C GLU A 71 2.26 -21.71 2.34
N LYS A 72 1.35 -21.87 3.32
CA LYS A 72 -0.09 -21.69 3.15
C LYS A 72 -0.67 -20.76 4.22
N LEU A 73 -0.99 -19.54 3.82
CA LEU A 73 -1.79 -18.60 4.59
C LEU A 73 -3.28 -18.72 4.20
N ASN A 74 -4.15 -18.90 5.19
CA ASN A 74 -5.59 -18.74 5.04
C ASN A 74 -6.10 -17.60 5.92
N LEU A 75 -6.54 -16.48 5.32
CA LEU A 75 -7.05 -15.31 6.06
C LEU A 75 -8.52 -15.43 6.50
N ASP A 76 -9.18 -16.56 6.18
CA ASP A 76 -10.50 -16.92 6.69
C ASP A 76 -10.44 -17.69 8.02
N ASP A 77 -9.26 -18.13 8.46
CA ASP A 77 -9.11 -18.80 9.76
C ASP A 77 -9.54 -17.86 10.90
N SER A 78 -10.21 -18.40 11.91
CA SER A 78 -10.73 -17.63 13.07
C SER A 78 -9.66 -16.83 13.80
N GLN A 79 -8.39 -17.25 13.69
CA GLN A 79 -7.24 -16.52 14.20
C GLN A 79 -7.11 -15.10 13.62
N TRP A 80 -7.66 -14.85 12.44
CA TRP A 80 -7.58 -13.58 11.70
C TRP A 80 -8.95 -12.92 11.51
N GLU A 81 -9.96 -13.33 12.28
CA GLU A 81 -11.35 -12.86 12.16
C GLU A 81 -11.48 -11.33 12.26
N ASP A 82 -10.66 -10.68 13.09
CA ASP A 82 -10.58 -9.23 13.15
C ASP A 82 -9.94 -8.67 11.86
N VAL A 83 -10.73 -7.96 11.06
CA VAL A 83 -10.27 -7.33 9.81
C VAL A 83 -9.21 -6.25 10.06
N HIS A 84 -9.18 -5.64 11.24
CA HIS A 84 -8.16 -4.64 11.59
C HIS A 84 -6.77 -5.27 11.77
N VAL A 85 -6.68 -6.57 12.04
CA VAL A 85 -5.42 -7.33 11.97
C VAL A 85 -4.95 -7.44 10.52
N VAL A 86 -5.84 -7.79 9.59
CA VAL A 86 -5.50 -7.92 8.16
C VAL A 86 -5.07 -6.58 7.56
N THR A 87 -5.83 -5.50 7.79
CA THR A 87 -5.44 -4.16 7.33
C THR A 87 -4.16 -3.67 8.02
N GLY A 88 -3.96 -4.00 9.29
CA GLY A 88 -2.73 -3.70 10.02
C GLY A 88 -1.51 -4.38 9.41
N ALA A 89 -1.61 -5.66 9.07
CA ALA A 89 -0.55 -6.44 8.45
C ALA A 89 -0.26 -5.98 7.00
N LEU A 90 -1.29 -5.64 6.22
CA LEU A 90 -1.10 -5.07 4.88
C LEU A 90 -0.33 -3.74 4.94
N LYS A 91 -0.70 -2.84 5.86
CA LYS A 91 0.03 -1.58 6.06
C LYS A 91 1.46 -1.83 6.56
N MET A 92 1.66 -2.83 7.42
CA MET A 92 2.99 -3.22 7.90
C MET A 92 3.88 -3.74 6.77
N PHE A 93 3.33 -4.54 5.85
CA PHE A 93 4.06 -5.03 4.68
C PHE A 93 4.64 -3.88 3.87
N PHE A 94 3.83 -2.86 3.56
CA PHE A 94 4.30 -1.69 2.83
C PHE A 94 5.38 -0.92 3.60
N ARG A 95 5.19 -0.67 4.91
CA ARG A 95 6.17 0.06 5.73
C ARG A 95 7.49 -0.68 5.94
N GLU A 96 7.49 -2.00 5.84
CA GLU A 96 8.69 -2.82 5.98
C GLU A 96 9.41 -3.06 4.65
N LEU A 97 8.89 -2.58 3.52
CA LEU A 97 9.67 -2.63 2.28
C LEU A 97 11.00 -1.87 2.47
N PRO A 98 12.13 -2.38 1.96
CA PRO A 98 13.40 -1.65 2.04
C PRO A 98 13.38 -0.27 1.35
N GLU A 99 12.50 -0.11 0.36
CA GLU A 99 12.18 1.15 -0.31
C GLU A 99 10.66 1.28 -0.45
N PRO A 100 10.08 2.49 -0.27
CA PRO A 100 8.63 2.69 -0.36
C PRO A 100 8.04 2.27 -1.71
N LEU A 101 6.73 2.02 -1.69
CA LEU A 101 5.99 1.73 -2.92
C LEU A 101 6.16 2.85 -3.96
N PHE A 102 6.24 4.09 -3.50
CA PHE A 102 6.72 5.22 -4.28
C PHE A 102 8.23 5.37 -4.07
N PRO A 103 9.08 4.98 -5.03
CA PRO A 103 10.53 4.97 -4.83
C PRO A 103 11.07 6.36 -4.49
N TYR A 104 12.18 6.43 -3.73
CA TYR A 104 12.71 7.71 -3.25
C TYR A 104 13.04 8.66 -4.41
N SER A 105 13.53 8.12 -5.52
CA SER A 105 13.85 8.87 -6.75
C SER A 105 12.64 9.57 -7.39
N PHE A 106 11.41 9.18 -7.06
CA PHE A 106 10.18 9.79 -7.56
C PHE A 106 9.55 10.77 -6.58
N PHE A 107 9.91 10.73 -5.30
CA PHE A 107 9.19 11.46 -4.26
C PHE A 107 9.16 12.98 -4.52
N ASP A 108 10.33 13.59 -4.74
CA ASP A 108 10.41 15.03 -5.01
C ASP A 108 9.63 15.43 -6.28
N GLN A 109 9.62 14.55 -7.30
CA GLN A 109 8.86 14.78 -8.53
C GLN A 109 7.35 14.77 -8.27
N PHE A 110 6.85 13.87 -7.41
CA PHE A 110 5.44 13.87 -6.99
C PHE A 110 5.10 15.11 -6.16
N VAL A 111 6.00 15.55 -5.28
CA VAL A 111 5.83 16.79 -4.51
C VAL A 111 5.75 18.02 -5.42
N ASP A 112 6.63 18.11 -6.41
CA ASP A 112 6.60 19.21 -7.38
C ASP A 112 5.33 19.17 -8.25
N ALA A 113 4.86 17.98 -8.60
CA ALA A 113 3.60 17.81 -9.31
C ALA A 113 2.41 18.36 -8.50
N ILE A 114 2.27 18.00 -7.21
CA ILE A 114 1.15 18.45 -6.36
C ILE A 114 1.22 19.93 -6.02
N LYS A 115 2.41 20.55 -6.04
CA LYS A 115 2.59 21.99 -5.81
C LYS A 115 2.14 22.84 -7.00
N ASN A 116 1.91 22.22 -8.16
CA ASN A 116 1.42 22.94 -9.34
C ASN A 116 0.05 23.57 -9.04
N GLN A 117 -0.06 24.88 -9.30
CA GLN A 117 -1.26 25.68 -9.08
C GLN A 117 -2.38 25.33 -10.07
N ASN A 118 -2.03 24.87 -11.26
CA ASN A 118 -2.99 24.40 -12.26
C ASN A 118 -3.38 22.94 -11.98
N TYR A 119 -4.65 22.73 -11.68
CA TYR A 119 -5.20 21.41 -11.34
C TYR A 119 -5.04 20.38 -12.46
N THR A 120 -5.36 20.73 -13.70
CA THR A 120 -5.22 19.82 -14.84
C THR A 120 -3.76 19.42 -15.05
N GLN A 121 -2.82 20.37 -14.97
CA GLN A 121 -1.39 20.06 -15.08
C GLN A 121 -0.92 19.18 -13.92
N ARG A 122 -1.41 19.41 -12.70
CA ARG A 122 -1.14 18.56 -11.54
C ARG A 122 -1.51 17.10 -11.83
N VAL A 123 -2.74 16.84 -12.27
CA VAL A 123 -3.22 15.49 -12.60
C VAL A 123 -2.37 14.87 -13.71
N GLN A 124 -2.08 15.61 -14.77
CA GLN A 124 -1.26 15.12 -15.89
C GLN A 124 0.21 14.81 -15.48
N CYS A 125 0.80 15.61 -14.58
CA CYS A 125 2.12 15.32 -14.02
C CYS A 125 2.11 14.02 -13.20
N VAL A 126 1.13 13.86 -12.31
CA VAL A 126 0.98 12.64 -11.49
C VAL A 126 0.75 11.41 -12.36
N LYS A 127 -0.12 11.49 -13.37
CA LYS A 127 -0.33 10.43 -14.38
C LYS A 127 0.99 10.00 -15.03
N ARG A 128 1.78 10.95 -15.52
CA ARG A 128 3.08 10.65 -16.15
C ARG A 128 4.07 10.00 -15.19
N LEU A 129 4.07 10.38 -13.91
CA LEU A 129 4.94 9.80 -12.90
C LEU A 129 4.51 8.38 -12.53
N VAL A 130 3.21 8.14 -12.35
CA VAL A 130 2.64 6.80 -12.12
C VAL A 130 3.03 5.86 -13.26
N ASN A 131 2.85 6.27 -14.51
CA ASN A 131 3.20 5.47 -15.69
C ASN A 131 4.72 5.18 -15.84
N LYS A 132 5.58 5.92 -15.15
CA LYS A 132 7.03 5.71 -15.14
C LYS A 132 7.52 4.85 -13.97
N LEU A 133 6.65 4.52 -13.01
CA LEU A 133 7.01 3.65 -11.91
C LEU A 133 7.47 2.28 -12.42
N PRO A 134 8.40 1.60 -11.73
CA PRO A 134 8.71 0.21 -12.05
C PRO A 134 7.45 -0.64 -12.05
N LYS A 135 7.34 -1.60 -12.98
CA LYS A 135 6.13 -2.43 -13.17
C LYS A 135 5.56 -3.02 -11.87
N PRO A 136 6.39 -3.57 -10.94
CA PRO A 136 5.86 -4.07 -9.67
C PRO A 136 5.21 -2.99 -8.80
N ASN A 137 5.82 -1.80 -8.73
CA ASN A 137 5.31 -0.66 -7.98
C ASN A 137 4.01 -0.14 -8.58
N HIS A 138 4.00 0.05 -9.90
CA HIS A 138 2.83 0.49 -10.65
C HIS A 138 1.63 -0.44 -10.45
N ASP A 139 1.81 -1.74 -10.70
CA ASP A 139 0.72 -2.71 -10.64
C ASP A 139 0.20 -2.90 -9.21
N THR A 140 1.10 -2.88 -8.23
CA THR A 140 0.73 -2.97 -6.81
C THR A 140 -0.05 -1.74 -6.38
N LEU A 141 0.38 -0.53 -6.79
CA LEU A 141 -0.34 0.71 -6.54
C LEU A 141 -1.73 0.66 -7.19
N ARG A 142 -1.83 0.22 -8.45
CA ARG A 142 -3.10 0.13 -9.18
C ARG A 142 -4.09 -0.81 -8.49
N VAL A 143 -3.65 -2.00 -8.06
CA VAL A 143 -4.50 -2.96 -7.33
C VAL A 143 -4.94 -2.37 -5.98
N LEU A 144 -4.04 -1.70 -5.26
CA LEU A 144 -4.37 -1.03 -4.01
C LEU A 144 -5.39 0.10 -4.22
N VAL A 145 -5.19 0.96 -5.21
CA VAL A 145 -6.12 2.07 -5.55
C VAL A 145 -7.51 1.50 -5.88
N LYS A 146 -7.60 0.49 -6.74
CA LYS A 146 -8.87 -0.18 -7.07
C LYS A 146 -9.58 -0.70 -5.81
N HIS A 147 -8.83 -1.28 -4.88
CA HIS A 147 -9.38 -1.72 -3.60
C HIS A 147 -9.89 -0.55 -2.75
N LEU A 148 -9.08 0.50 -2.57
CA LEU A 148 -9.45 1.66 -1.75
C LEU A 148 -10.66 2.42 -2.30
N LEU A 149 -10.88 2.41 -3.62
CA LEU A 149 -12.09 2.98 -4.22
C LEU A 149 -13.37 2.23 -3.80
N LYS A 150 -13.30 0.91 -3.59
CA LYS A 150 -14.44 0.15 -3.05
C LYS A 150 -14.72 0.50 -1.59
N ILE A 151 -13.69 0.81 -0.82
CA ILE A 151 -13.83 1.32 0.56
C ILE A 151 -14.53 2.69 0.53
N ILE A 152 -14.07 3.61 -0.32
CA ILE A 152 -14.65 4.96 -0.48
C ILE A 152 -16.10 4.89 -0.96
N ALA A 153 -16.44 3.95 -1.84
CA ALA A 153 -17.82 3.74 -2.29
C ALA A 153 -18.79 3.41 -1.13
N LYS A 154 -18.27 2.95 0.01
CA LYS A 154 -19.01 2.67 1.24
C LYS A 154 -18.77 3.69 2.37
N ALA A 155 -18.28 4.89 2.04
CA ALA A 155 -17.92 5.93 3.00
C ALA A 155 -19.03 6.30 4.00
N LEU A 156 -20.31 6.20 3.60
CA LEU A 156 -21.45 6.46 4.49
C LEU A 156 -21.59 5.43 5.62
N VAL A 157 -21.02 4.24 5.47
CA VAL A 157 -21.05 3.15 6.46
C VAL A 157 -19.73 3.11 7.22
N ASN A 158 -18.61 2.93 6.51
CA ASN A 158 -17.30 2.75 7.14
C ASN A 158 -16.61 4.04 7.59
N LEU A 159 -17.16 5.22 7.25
CA LEU A 159 -16.65 6.53 7.65
C LEU A 159 -15.23 6.84 7.12
N MET A 160 -14.88 6.30 5.95
CA MET A 160 -13.59 6.51 5.28
C MET A 160 -13.76 7.24 3.94
N SER A 161 -13.12 8.40 3.79
CA SER A 161 -13.06 9.19 2.56
C SER A 161 -11.69 9.06 1.88
N SER A 162 -11.54 9.60 0.68
CA SER A 162 -10.23 9.68 0.01
C SER A 162 -9.20 10.43 0.86
N GLN A 163 -9.60 11.53 1.53
CA GLN A 163 -8.72 12.31 2.41
C GLN A 163 -8.31 11.51 3.65
N SER A 164 -9.24 10.82 4.31
CA SER A 164 -8.91 10.04 5.51
C SER A 164 -8.05 8.83 5.19
N LEU A 165 -8.26 8.18 4.03
CA LEU A 165 -7.36 7.16 3.50
C LEU A 165 -6.01 7.74 3.09
N GLY A 166 -5.96 8.95 2.54
CA GLY A 166 -4.73 9.68 2.24
C GLY A 166 -3.86 9.89 3.48
N ILE A 167 -4.45 10.23 4.62
CA ILE A 167 -3.74 10.35 5.91
C ILE A 167 -3.13 9.01 6.37
N VAL A 168 -3.83 7.89 6.12
CA VAL A 168 -3.33 6.56 6.49
C VAL A 168 -2.24 6.07 5.53
N PHE A 169 -2.49 6.20 4.22
CA PHE A 169 -1.65 5.60 3.19
C PHE A 169 -0.51 6.51 2.73
N GLY A 170 -0.59 7.83 2.92
CA GLY A 170 0.51 8.77 2.67
C GLY A 170 1.82 8.31 3.31
N PRO A 171 1.89 8.24 4.67
CA PRO A 171 3.09 7.77 5.37
C PRO A 171 3.33 6.25 5.28
N THR A 172 2.34 5.47 4.81
CA THR A 172 2.49 4.02 4.62
C THR A 172 3.16 3.68 3.29
N LEU A 173 2.95 4.50 2.26
CA LEU A 173 3.44 4.25 0.90
C LEU A 173 4.63 5.13 0.51
N MET A 174 4.90 6.16 1.30
CA MET A 174 6.00 7.11 1.14
C MET A 174 6.61 7.38 2.52
N TRP A 175 7.93 7.50 2.60
CA TRP A 175 8.66 8.03 3.75
C TRP A 175 10.00 8.59 3.25
N PRO A 176 10.68 9.48 3.99
CA PRO A 176 11.91 10.09 3.48
C PRO A 176 13.08 9.11 3.58
N GLU A 177 14.01 9.16 2.62
CA GLU A 177 15.24 8.36 2.65
C GLU A 177 16.19 8.81 3.79
N LYS A 178 16.17 10.11 4.12
CA LYS A 178 16.99 10.74 5.16
C LYS A 178 16.11 11.57 6.07
N GLU A 179 16.49 11.72 7.33
CA GLU A 179 15.79 12.63 8.25
C GLU A 179 15.72 14.04 7.66
N THR A 180 14.51 14.58 7.56
CA THR A 180 14.25 15.92 7.06
C THR A 180 13.81 16.82 8.21
N SER A 181 14.28 18.06 8.22
CA SER A 181 13.95 19.05 9.25
C SER A 181 12.49 19.53 9.19
N ASN A 182 11.76 19.23 8.11
CA ASN A 182 10.37 19.66 7.92
C ASN A 182 9.41 18.50 7.66
N LEU A 183 9.35 17.56 8.62
CA LEU A 183 8.50 16.36 8.58
C LEU A 183 7.01 16.70 8.39
N ALA A 184 6.52 17.79 8.98
CA ALA A 184 5.12 18.19 8.90
C ALA A 184 4.68 18.51 7.46
N VAL A 185 5.50 19.27 6.73
CA VAL A 185 5.21 19.62 5.31
C VAL A 185 5.28 18.37 4.43
N PHE A 186 6.23 17.48 4.70
CA PHE A 186 6.37 16.21 3.99
C PHE A 186 5.10 15.35 4.12
N MET A 187 4.57 15.20 5.34
CA MET A 187 3.33 14.46 5.60
C MET A 187 2.12 15.04 4.84
N ILE A 188 2.01 16.37 4.76
CA ILE A 188 0.92 17.03 4.01
C ILE A 188 0.96 16.61 2.53
N TYR A 189 2.14 16.65 1.91
CA TYR A 189 2.27 16.32 0.49
C TYR A 189 1.99 14.86 0.21
N GLN A 190 2.45 13.94 1.06
CA GLN A 190 2.14 12.52 0.93
C GLN A 190 0.63 12.26 0.93
N ASN A 191 -0.08 12.88 1.86
CA ASN A 191 -1.52 12.73 1.98
C ASN A 191 -2.24 13.27 0.74
N GLN A 192 -1.80 14.44 0.23
CA GLN A 192 -2.34 15.05 -0.99
C GLN A 192 -2.07 14.23 -2.25
N ILE A 193 -0.90 13.60 -2.36
CA ILE A 193 -0.55 12.72 -3.48
C ILE A 193 -1.53 11.54 -3.53
N ILE A 194 -1.76 10.87 -2.39
CA ILE A 194 -2.68 9.73 -2.33
C ILE A 194 -4.13 10.17 -2.58
N ASP A 195 -4.58 11.28 -1.97
CA ASP A 195 -5.92 11.81 -2.18
C ASP A 195 -6.20 12.15 -3.65
N LEU A 196 -5.23 12.78 -4.34
CA LEU A 196 -5.34 13.07 -5.77
C LEU A 196 -5.39 11.79 -6.61
N ILE A 197 -4.53 10.80 -6.31
CA ILE A 197 -4.53 9.52 -7.04
C ILE A 197 -5.86 8.78 -6.88
N LEU A 198 -6.47 8.81 -5.70
CA LEU A 198 -7.78 8.20 -5.46
C LEU A 198 -8.89 8.98 -6.18
N SER A 199 -8.87 10.32 -6.09
CA SER A 199 -9.90 11.18 -6.66
C SER A 199 -9.88 11.16 -8.20
N GLU A 200 -8.70 11.12 -8.81
CA GLU A 200 -8.49 11.20 -10.26
C GLU A 200 -8.03 9.87 -10.86
N HIS A 201 -8.39 8.76 -10.21
CA HIS A 201 -7.92 7.42 -10.61
C HIS A 201 -8.26 7.06 -12.06
N ILE A 202 -9.42 7.50 -12.56
CA ILE A 202 -9.83 7.23 -13.96
C ILE A 202 -8.80 7.84 -14.90
N GLU A 203 -8.56 9.15 -14.80
CA GLU A 203 -7.59 9.85 -15.65
C GLU A 203 -6.17 9.32 -15.48
N ILE A 204 -5.76 9.02 -14.24
CA ILE A 204 -4.40 8.57 -13.92
C ILE A 204 -4.10 7.17 -14.47
N PHE A 205 -5.08 6.26 -14.49
CA PHE A 205 -4.90 4.86 -14.91
C PHE A 205 -5.59 4.50 -16.25
N ASP A 206 -6.15 5.47 -16.97
CA ASP A 206 -7.05 5.32 -18.14
C ASP A 206 -6.53 4.48 -19.33
N HIS A 207 -5.21 4.23 -19.43
CA HIS A 207 -4.60 3.61 -20.61
C HIS A 207 -4.37 2.10 -20.51
N GLU A 208 -4.93 1.39 -19.53
CA GLU A 208 -4.61 -0.03 -19.29
C GLU A 208 -5.82 -0.97 -19.14
N GLU A 209 -7.00 -0.59 -19.65
CA GLU A 209 -8.16 -1.51 -19.78
C GLU A 209 -8.14 -2.35 -21.08
N GLN A 210 -6.96 -2.58 -21.68
CA GLN A 210 -6.80 -3.47 -22.84
C GLN A 210 -5.90 -4.66 -22.52
#